data_AF-A0A366KEX5-F1
#
_entry.id   AF-A0A366KEX5-F1
#
_cell.length_a   1.000
_cell.length_b   1.000
_cell.length_c   1.000
_cell.angle_alpha   90.00
_cell.angle_beta   90.00
_cell.angle_gamma   90.00
#
_symmetry.space_group_name_H-M   'P 1'
#
loop_
_entity.id
_entity.type
_entity.pdbx_description
1 polymer ?
#
loop_
_entity_poly.entity_id
_entity_poly.type
_entity_poly.pdbx_seq_one_letter_code
_entity_poly.pdbx_strand_id
1 'polypeptide(L)'
;MAHLKEVETKLARAKRAGFDPTGIQALALVEEQQQALTWFHVTPSMHLILGRMYVADPRFRRHYEQLEPGLAEWMLTAIEAAARARGIDPATARWE
;
A
#
# COMPACT_ATOMS: atom_id res chain seq x y z
N MET A 1 -2.67 16.56 0.58
CA MET A 1 -3.30 15.72 -0.47
C MET A 1 -2.49 15.61 -1.76
N ALA A 2 -1.68 16.60 -2.18
CA ALA A 2 -0.81 16.46 -3.36
C ALA A 2 0.20 15.30 -3.23
N HIS A 3 0.84 15.18 -2.05
CA HIS A 3 1.83 14.14 -1.79
C HIS A 3 1.29 12.70 -1.94
N LEU A 4 0.07 12.41 -1.45
CA LEU A 4 -0.56 11.08 -1.63
C LEU A 4 -0.73 10.73 -3.11
N LYS A 5 -1.16 11.68 -3.95
CA LYS A 5 -1.30 11.45 -5.39
C LYS A 5 0.04 11.23 -6.09
N GLU A 6 1.08 11.94 -5.65
CA GLU A 6 2.44 11.76 -6.17
C GLU A 6 2.97 10.35 -5.87
N VAL A 7 2.84 9.87 -4.63
CA VAL A 7 3.28 8.52 -4.27
C VAL A 7 2.43 7.44 -4.93
N GLU A 8 1.11 7.62 -5.07
CA GLU A 8 0.25 6.72 -5.86
C GLU A 8 0.72 6.63 -7.32
N THR A 9 1.14 7.74 -7.92
CA THR A 9 1.71 7.75 -9.27
C THR A 9 3.04 6.99 -9.33
N LYS A 10 3.90 7.14 -8.31
CA LYS A 10 5.16 6.38 -8.22
C LYS A 10 4.90 4.88 -8.08
N LEU A 11 3.94 4.48 -7.25
CA LEU A 11 3.52 3.07 -7.07
C LEU A 11 3.03 2.46 -8.38
N ALA A 12 2.15 3.17 -9.10
CA ALA A 12 1.65 2.74 -10.41
C ALA A 12 2.79 2.53 -11.42
N ARG A 13 3.76 3.47 -11.46
CA ARG A 13 4.95 3.36 -12.32
C ARG A 13 5.86 2.20 -11.92
N ALA A 14 6.09 1.97 -10.63
CA ALA A 14 6.91 0.87 -10.14
C ALA A 14 6.31 -0.49 -10.54
N LYS A 15 5.00 -0.67 -10.34
CA LYS A 15 4.30 -1.87 -10.82
C LYS A 15 4.43 -2.02 -12.34
N ARG A 16 4.17 -0.97 -13.12
CA ARG A 16 4.28 -1.01 -14.59
C ARG A 16 5.69 -1.38 -15.06
N ALA A 17 6.71 -0.94 -14.34
CA ALA A 17 8.10 -1.25 -14.61
C ALA A 17 8.51 -2.68 -14.16
N GLY A 18 7.59 -3.46 -13.60
CA GLY A 18 7.85 -4.85 -13.19
C GLY A 18 8.63 -4.97 -11.88
N PHE A 19 8.56 -3.96 -11.00
CA PHE A 19 9.24 -4.03 -9.72
C PHE A 19 8.62 -5.13 -8.84
N ASP A 20 9.47 -5.87 -8.14
CA ASP A 20 9.06 -6.87 -7.15
C ASP A 20 8.32 -6.15 -6.00
N PRO A 21 7.04 -6.48 -5.72
CA PRO A 21 6.28 -5.87 -4.63
C PRO A 21 6.92 -6.12 -3.26
N THR A 22 7.75 -7.16 -3.11
CA THR A 22 8.45 -7.49 -1.86
C THR A 22 9.88 -6.92 -1.79
N GLY A 23 10.33 -6.26 -2.86
CA GLY A 23 11.65 -5.64 -2.94
C GLY A 23 11.75 -4.30 -2.20
N ILE A 24 12.97 -3.91 -1.82
CA ILE A 24 13.25 -2.70 -1.02
C ILE A 24 12.62 -1.43 -1.63
N GLN A 25 12.65 -1.29 -2.96
CA GLN A 25 12.05 -0.14 -3.63
C GLN A 25 10.52 -0.07 -3.46
N ALA A 26 9.83 -1.21 -3.51
CA ALA A 26 8.37 -1.26 -3.33
C ALA A 26 7.99 -0.99 -1.87
N LEU A 27 8.75 -1.58 -0.92
CA LEU A 27 8.57 -1.35 0.52
C LEU A 27 8.72 0.14 0.88
N ALA A 28 9.75 0.81 0.36
CA ALA A 28 9.95 2.23 0.60
C ALA A 28 8.78 3.08 0.07
N LEU A 29 8.20 2.73 -1.09
CA LEU A 29 7.07 3.47 -1.66
C LEU A 29 5.78 3.28 -0.85
N VAL A 30 5.51 2.08 -0.33
CA VAL A 30 4.31 1.88 0.52
C VAL A 30 4.49 2.53 1.89
N GLU A 31 5.72 2.64 2.41
CA GLU A 31 6.02 3.41 3.62
C GLU A 31 5.83 4.92 3.40
N GLU A 32 6.29 5.46 2.27
CA GLU A 32 5.99 6.85 1.87
C GLU A 32 4.47 7.05 1.75
N GLN A 33 3.76 6.08 1.17
CA GLN A 33 2.30 6.12 1.05
C GLN A 33 1.59 6.12 2.40
N GLN A 34 2.05 5.33 3.37
CA GLN A 34 1.55 5.35 4.75
C GLN A 34 1.70 6.73 5.38
N GLN A 35 2.89 7.34 5.27
CA GLN A 35 3.17 8.67 5.83
C GLN A 35 2.36 9.78 5.14
N ALA A 36 2.01 9.58 3.87
CA ALA A 36 1.15 10.50 3.12
C ALA A 36 -0.33 10.45 3.52
N LEU A 37 -0.77 9.43 4.26
CA LEU A 37 -2.13 9.33 4.81
C LEU A 37 -2.27 10.21 6.06
N THR A 38 -2.53 11.50 5.87
CA THR A 38 -2.51 12.49 6.96
C THR A 38 -3.86 12.71 7.66
N TRP A 39 -4.89 11.90 7.39
CA TRP A 39 -6.20 12.07 8.05
C TRP A 39 -6.17 11.69 9.53
N PHE A 40 -5.25 10.81 9.91
CA PHE A 40 -4.89 10.41 11.27
C PHE A 40 -3.50 9.75 11.22
N HIS A 41 -2.88 9.49 12.37
CA HIS A 41 -1.62 8.74 12.40
C HIS A 41 -1.88 7.28 12.00
N VAL A 42 -1.41 6.88 10.83
CA VAL A 42 -1.55 5.51 10.33
C VAL A 42 -0.35 4.69 10.75
N THR A 43 -0.57 3.77 11.70
CA THR A 43 0.45 2.78 12.10
C THR A 43 0.63 1.73 10.99
N PRO A 44 1.74 0.96 10.99
CA PRO A 44 1.91 -0.14 10.03
C PRO A 44 0.81 -1.20 10.10
N SER A 45 0.26 -1.49 11.28
CA SER A 45 -0.87 -2.40 11.45
C SER A 45 -2.16 -1.84 10.82
N MET A 46 -2.46 -0.55 11.03
CA MET A 46 -3.57 0.13 10.37
C MET A 46 -3.39 0.15 8.85
N HIS A 47 -2.17 0.43 8.36
CA HIS A 47 -1.89 0.49 6.93
C HIS A 47 -2.14 -0.84 6.23
N LEU A 48 -1.79 -1.95 6.86
CA LEU A 48 -2.14 -3.28 6.38
C LEU A 48 -3.67 -3.50 6.30
N ILE A 49 -4.40 -3.11 7.33
CA ILE A 49 -5.87 -3.24 7.35
C ILE A 49 -6.49 -2.39 6.23
N LEU A 50 -5.98 -1.18 6.00
CA LEU A 50 -6.37 -0.35 4.86
C LEU A 50 -6.01 -1.01 3.53
N GLY A 51 -4.82 -1.60 3.41
CA GLY A 51 -4.40 -2.37 2.23
C GLY A 51 -5.39 -3.47 1.86
N ARG A 52 -5.93 -4.19 2.85
CA ARG A 52 -6.99 -5.19 2.63
C ARG A 52 -8.27 -4.56 2.09
N MET A 53 -8.65 -3.39 2.60
CA MET A 53 -9.80 -2.65 2.10
C MET A 53 -9.59 -2.16 0.66
N TYR A 54 -8.36 -1.81 0.27
CA TYR A 54 -8.05 -1.39 -1.11
C TYR A 54 -8.38 -2.48 -2.13
N VAL A 55 -8.20 -3.75 -1.73
CA VAL A 55 -8.59 -4.89 -2.55
C VAL A 55 -10.07 -5.22 -2.32
N ALA A 56 -10.54 -5.37 -1.09
CA ALA A 56 -11.88 -5.91 -0.81
C ALA A 56 -13.05 -5.00 -1.20
N ASP A 57 -12.92 -3.68 -1.06
CA ASP A 57 -14.00 -2.73 -1.36
C ASP A 57 -13.90 -2.27 -2.83
N PRO A 58 -14.95 -2.47 -3.65
CA PRO A 58 -14.93 -2.11 -5.08
C PRO A 58 -14.62 -0.62 -5.36
N ARG A 59 -14.96 0.28 -4.43
CA ARG A 59 -14.71 1.72 -4.59
C ARG A 59 -13.23 2.03 -4.57
N PHE A 60 -12.50 1.46 -3.60
CA PHE A 60 -11.05 1.62 -3.51
C PHE A 60 -10.33 0.83 -4.59
N ARG A 61 -10.77 -0.41 -4.85
CA ARG A 61 -10.19 -1.23 -5.93
C ARG A 61 -10.23 -0.47 -7.25
N ARG A 62 -11.40 0.08 -7.63
CA ARG A 62 -11.57 0.85 -8.86
C ARG A 62 -10.60 2.03 -8.98
N HIS A 63 -10.33 2.75 -7.88
CA HIS A 63 -9.37 3.86 -7.89
C HIS A 63 -7.97 3.39 -8.27
N TYR A 64 -7.44 2.34 -7.62
CA TYR A 64 -6.10 1.83 -7.92
C TYR A 64 -6.02 1.16 -9.29
N GLU A 65 -7.05 0.42 -9.71
CA GLU A 65 -7.11 -0.20 -11.04
C GLU A 65 -7.09 0.84 -12.18
N GLN A 66 -7.63 2.06 -11.95
CA GLN A 66 -7.55 3.15 -12.93
C GLN A 66 -6.14 3.73 -13.08
N LEU A 67 -5.31 3.65 -12.03
CA LEU A 67 -3.93 4.12 -12.09
C LEU A 67 -3.03 3.13 -12.84
N GLU A 68 -3.20 1.84 -12.55
CA GLU A 68 -2.51 0.74 -13.22
C GLU A 68 -3.27 -0.58 -12.96
N PRO A 69 -3.61 -1.39 -13.98
CA PRO A 69 -4.37 -2.63 -13.78
C PRO A 69 -3.65 -3.62 -12.85
N GLY A 70 -4.30 -4.09 -11.78
CA GLY A 70 -3.75 -4.97 -10.75
C GLY A 70 -2.96 -4.25 -9.65
N LEU A 71 -3.00 -2.91 -9.58
CA LEU A 71 -2.23 -2.14 -8.60
C LEU A 71 -2.69 -2.40 -7.16
N ALA A 72 -3.99 -2.61 -6.93
CA ALA A 72 -4.50 -2.84 -5.57
C ALA A 72 -3.88 -4.10 -4.93
N GLU A 73 -3.82 -5.20 -5.66
CA GLU A 73 -3.24 -6.47 -5.18
C GLU A 73 -1.72 -6.39 -5.02
N TRP A 74 -1.04 -5.72 -5.96
CA TRP A 74 0.39 -5.46 -5.88
C TRP A 74 0.74 -4.63 -4.62
N MET A 75 -0.05 -3.59 -4.34
CA MET A 75 0.11 -2.76 -3.14
C MET A 75 -0.14 -3.57 -1.87
N LEU A 76 -1.19 -4.39 -1.80
CA LEU A 76 -1.45 -5.24 -0.64
C LEU A 76 -0.26 -6.16 -0.35
N THR A 77 0.32 -6.78 -1.39
CA THR A 77 1.51 -7.63 -1.25
C THR A 77 2.70 -6.86 -0.67
N ALA A 78 2.95 -5.64 -1.17
CA ALA A 78 4.02 -4.78 -0.68
C ALA A 78 3.80 -4.31 0.76
N ILE A 79 2.56 -3.96 1.12
CA ILE A 79 2.19 -3.55 2.48
C ILE A 79 2.34 -4.73 3.46
N GLU A 80 1.92 -5.94 3.08
CA GLU A 80 2.13 -7.15 3.88
C GLU A 80 3.61 -7.44 4.10
N ALA A 81 4.44 -7.30 3.07
CA ALA A 81 5.89 -7.46 3.19
C ALA A 81 6.51 -6.39 4.10
N ALA A 82 6.10 -5.12 3.97
CA ALA A 82 6.55 -4.03 4.83
C ALA A 82 6.14 -4.20 6.30
N ALA A 83 4.96 -4.78 6.56
CA ALA A 83 4.49 -5.13 7.90
C ALA A 83 5.32 -6.28 8.49
N ARG A 84 5.56 -7.36 7.72
CA ARG A 84 6.41 -8.49 8.15
C ARG A 84 7.83 -8.04 8.48
N ALA A 85 8.41 -7.13 7.70
CA ALA A 85 9.73 -6.56 7.95
C ALA A 85 9.82 -5.80 9.28
N ARG A 86 8.68 -5.37 9.84
CA ARG A 86 8.56 -4.70 11.15
C ARG A 86 8.12 -5.64 12.28
N GLY A 87 8.09 -6.96 12.02
CA GLY A 87 7.67 -7.97 13.01
C GLY A 87 6.15 -8.04 13.21
N ILE A 88 5.36 -7.44 12.32
CA ILE A 88 3.89 -7.49 12.38
C ILE A 88 3.44 -8.66 11.52
N ASP A 89 2.77 -9.64 12.12
CA ASP A 89 2.13 -10.73 11.38
C ASP A 89 0.83 -10.22 10.74
N PRO A 90 0.70 -10.24 9.40
CA PRO A 90 -0.52 -9.86 8.76
C PRO A 90 -1.74 -10.62 9.25
N ALA A 91 -1.63 -11.91 9.57
CA ALA A 91 -2.77 -12.72 10.00
C ALA A 91 -3.39 -12.23 11.32
N THR A 92 -2.61 -11.61 12.19
CA THR A 92 -3.05 -11.21 13.54
C THR A 92 -3.04 -9.70 13.77
N ALA A 93 -2.69 -8.89 12.76
CA ALA A 93 -2.67 -7.44 12.86
C ALA A 93 -4.02 -6.88 13.32
N ARG A 94 -3.97 -5.91 14.24
CA ARG A 94 -5.13 -5.24 14.83
C ARG A 94 -5.09 -3.76 14.53
N TRP A 95 -6.26 -3.13 14.54
CA TRP A 95 -6.37 -1.68 14.47
C TRP A 95 -5.94 -1.08 15.81
N GLU A 96 -4.95 -0.19 15.81
CA GLU A 96 -4.33 0.41 16.99
C GLU A 96 -4.04 1.89 16.81
#